data_AF-A0A525VTT7-F1
#
_entry.id   AF-A0A525VTT7-F1
#
_cell.length_a   1.000
_cell.length_b   1.000
_cell.length_c   1.000
_cell.angle_alpha   90.00
_cell.angle_beta   90.00
_cell.angle_gamma   90.00
#
_symmetry.space_group_name_H-M   'P 1'
#
loop_
_entity.id
_entity.type
_entity.pdbx_description
1 polymer ?
#
loop_
_entity_poly.entity_id
_entity_poly.type
_entity_poly.pdbx_seq_one_letter_code
_entity_poly.pdbx_strand_id
1 'polypeptide(L)'
;MVTMKCPDCQEGLTQVPTSHGPGLDVCSSGHGLWLDVGEVNFFVEDYSSLKRALGHTGGVAVKTETLCPRCKQHMESSTVSRTSFLSCDSCRGWWLPHGSLTCLNETYRGVAVPIQVHEDELYSRAAERHRVLNETSGDRHRFKKKGTAPQSLWFWVLFFGLALGIGGIIFTAGIDKTLRTTLWSRPPDHPFLYLAAGILGGFWLVADGWLLRQRKRLIESIPTSTIRSLALGLVEISGRVQPEEQVLSSPFSGLPCVFYTYAVEERVGSGKHTQWETIAKGTSEQPFFVSDTTGQVLIVPLGAELILQDEHTFRNDWLGALPPTTITGLNRLGISTERWMGSKTLRCRESFILPEKLVYVLGTAHEHLDATERVENSARLYIGSSRDHAFIISDRSEKDLLSRLRWQVLAYGAGGLALAATCVSIIFKYYLTTVS
;
A
#
# COMPACT_ATOMS: atom_id res chain seq x y z
N MET A 1 -5.39 -4.04 -13.22
CA MET A 1 -3.93 -3.94 -13.31
C MET A 1 -3.59 -2.64 -14.00
N VAL A 2 -3.03 -1.66 -13.29
CA VAL A 2 -2.47 -0.46 -13.92
C VAL A 2 -1.03 -0.81 -14.24
N THR A 3 -0.76 -1.12 -15.51
CA THR A 3 0.61 -1.37 -15.98
C THR A 3 1.35 -0.03 -16.01
N MET A 4 2.46 0.07 -15.26
CA MET A 4 3.34 1.24 -15.36
C MET A 4 3.90 1.31 -16.79
N LYS A 5 3.97 2.53 -17.33
CA LYS A 5 4.44 2.78 -18.69
C LYS A 5 5.76 3.54 -18.64
N CYS A 6 6.67 3.21 -19.54
CA CYS A 6 7.89 3.97 -19.75
C CYS A 6 7.52 5.41 -20.18
N PRO A 7 8.10 6.44 -19.54
CA PRO A 7 7.87 7.83 -19.95
C PRO A 7 8.29 8.12 -21.39
N ASP A 8 9.35 7.46 -21.86
CA ASP A 8 9.97 7.72 -23.17
C ASP A 8 9.26 6.98 -24.32
N CYS A 9 9.03 5.67 -24.21
CA CYS A 9 8.41 4.87 -25.29
C CYS A 9 6.93 4.50 -25.06
N GLN A 10 6.36 4.80 -23.89
CA GLN A 10 4.97 4.48 -23.53
C GLN A 10 4.61 2.98 -23.51
N GLU A 11 5.59 2.08 -23.71
CA GLU A 11 5.45 0.64 -23.51
C GLU A 11 5.32 0.28 -22.02
N GLY A 12 4.75 -0.88 -21.72
CA GLY A 12 4.64 -1.38 -20.35
C GLY A 12 6.00 -1.76 -19.77
N LEU A 13 6.29 -1.30 -18.55
CA LEU A 13 7.49 -1.72 -17.83
C LEU A 13 7.39 -3.20 -17.45
N THR A 14 8.50 -3.91 -17.65
CA THR A 14 8.61 -5.34 -17.36
C THR A 14 9.38 -5.52 -16.06
N GLN A 15 8.79 -6.24 -15.11
CA GLN A 15 9.46 -6.53 -13.85
C GLN A 15 10.50 -7.64 -14.04
N VAL A 16 11.75 -7.36 -13.68
CA VAL A 16 12.89 -8.26 -13.77
C VAL A 16 13.42 -8.54 -12.35
N PRO A 17 13.42 -9.81 -11.88
CA PRO A 17 13.91 -10.14 -10.54
C PRO A 17 15.44 -9.97 -10.44
N THR A 18 15.91 -9.44 -9.30
CA THR A 18 17.32 -9.09 -9.04
C THR A 18 17.91 -9.88 -7.86
N SER A 19 19.21 -10.18 -7.90
CA SER A 19 19.86 -11.10 -6.94
C SER A 19 19.89 -10.59 -5.52
N HIS A 20 20.01 -9.28 -5.36
CA HIS A 20 20.21 -8.63 -4.07
C HIS A 20 19.00 -7.80 -3.61
N GLY A 21 17.82 -7.96 -4.20
CA GLY A 21 16.69 -7.08 -3.84
C GLY A 21 15.34 -7.39 -4.52
N PRO A 22 14.41 -6.41 -4.48
CA PRO A 22 13.13 -6.52 -5.16
C PRO A 22 13.31 -6.58 -6.69
N GLY A 23 12.27 -7.05 -7.38
CA GLY A 23 12.26 -7.07 -8.84
C GLY A 23 12.11 -5.66 -9.40
N LEU A 24 13.04 -5.24 -10.25
CA LEU A 24 13.10 -3.92 -10.84
C LEU A 24 12.21 -3.79 -12.06
N ASP A 25 11.61 -2.61 -12.23
CA ASP A 25 10.76 -2.30 -13.37
C ASP A 25 11.56 -1.69 -14.51
N VAL A 26 11.78 -2.49 -15.55
CA VAL A 26 12.72 -2.17 -16.62
C VAL A 26 11.96 -1.93 -17.93
N CYS A 27 12.38 -0.90 -18.67
CA CYS A 27 11.90 -0.67 -20.03
C CYS A 27 12.50 -1.70 -20.99
N SER A 28 11.65 -2.47 -21.68
CA SER A 28 12.05 -3.45 -22.71
C SER A 28 12.84 -2.83 -23.86
N SER A 29 12.60 -1.54 -24.15
CA SER A 29 13.31 -0.77 -25.16
C SER A 29 14.62 -0.13 -24.66
N GLY A 30 14.99 -0.34 -23.39
CA GLY A 30 16.28 0.09 -22.85
C GLY A 30 16.40 1.58 -22.49
N HIS A 31 15.30 2.33 -22.37
CA HIS A 31 15.32 3.76 -22.01
C HIS A 31 15.74 4.01 -20.55
N GLY A 32 15.44 3.06 -19.67
CA GLY A 32 15.70 3.19 -18.24
C GLY A 32 14.88 2.22 -17.41
N LEU A 33 14.95 2.42 -16.11
CA LEU A 33 14.26 1.64 -15.11
C LEU A 33 13.60 2.54 -14.06
N TRP A 34 12.55 2.01 -13.45
CA TRP A 34 11.86 2.64 -12.35
C TRP A 34 12.26 1.98 -11.03
N LEU A 35 12.60 2.81 -10.05
CA LEU A 35 12.81 2.43 -8.66
C LEU A 35 11.66 2.95 -7.83
N ASP A 36 10.99 2.06 -7.10
CA ASP A 36 10.08 2.46 -6.05
C ASP A 36 10.85 3.04 -4.84
N VAL A 37 10.12 3.71 -3.94
CA VAL A 37 10.68 4.26 -2.69
C VAL A 37 11.52 3.20 -2.02
N GLY A 38 12.76 3.53 -1.65
CA GLY A 38 13.64 2.63 -0.89
C GLY A 38 14.23 1.44 -1.67
N GLU A 39 13.84 1.20 -2.94
CA GLU A 39 14.47 0.14 -3.74
C GLU A 39 15.94 0.45 -4.04
N VAL A 40 16.30 1.73 -4.14
CA VAL A 40 17.68 2.17 -4.34
C VAL A 40 18.64 1.63 -3.28
N ASN A 41 18.16 1.37 -2.06
CA ASN A 41 18.98 0.87 -0.95
C ASN A 41 19.51 -0.54 -1.18
N PHE A 42 18.86 -1.33 -2.03
CA PHE A 42 19.30 -2.69 -2.39
C PHE A 42 20.40 -2.68 -3.45
N PHE A 43 20.62 -1.54 -4.11
CA PHE A 43 21.54 -1.44 -5.25
C PHE A 43 22.62 -0.38 -5.03
N VAL A 44 22.59 0.32 -3.89
CA VAL A 44 23.59 1.32 -3.49
C VAL A 44 23.97 1.10 -2.03
N GLU A 45 25.18 0.59 -1.81
CA GLU A 45 25.68 0.20 -0.48
C GLU A 45 25.77 1.38 0.50
N ASP A 46 26.41 2.49 0.11
CA ASP A 46 26.45 3.70 0.94
C ASP A 46 25.28 4.64 0.62
N TYR A 47 24.06 4.13 0.79
CA TYR A 47 22.84 4.92 0.62
C TYR A 47 22.81 6.16 1.53
N SER A 48 23.41 6.07 2.72
CA SER A 48 23.49 7.20 3.65
C SER A 48 24.28 8.38 3.07
N SER A 49 25.40 8.11 2.42
CA SER A 49 26.17 9.14 1.71
C SER A 49 25.48 9.63 0.45
N LEU A 50 24.80 8.76 -0.30
CA LEU A 50 23.95 9.17 -1.43
C LEU A 50 22.85 10.14 -0.98
N LYS A 51 22.14 9.80 0.10
CA LYS A 51 21.07 10.65 0.67
C LYS A 51 21.59 11.97 1.21
N ARG A 52 22.79 11.98 1.81
CA ARG A 52 23.45 13.21 2.25
C ARG A 52 23.82 14.08 1.04
N ALA A 53 24.32 13.49 -0.04
CA ALA A 53 24.63 14.20 -1.27
C ALA A 53 23.37 14.82 -1.90
N LEU A 54 22.25 14.08 -1.93
CA LEU A 54 20.93 14.58 -2.35
C LEU A 54 20.45 15.77 -1.49
N GLY A 55 20.67 15.72 -0.18
CA GLY A 55 20.28 16.80 0.73
C GLY A 55 21.14 18.07 0.63
N HIS A 56 22.38 17.96 0.14
CA HIS A 56 23.29 19.10 -0.04
C HIS A 56 23.27 19.69 -1.45
N THR A 57 22.73 18.98 -2.44
CA THR A 57 22.50 19.54 -3.76
C THR A 57 21.36 20.55 -3.67
N GLY A 58 21.69 21.82 -3.38
CA GLY A 58 20.84 22.99 -3.60
C GLY A 58 20.61 23.27 -5.09
N GLY A 59 20.39 22.20 -5.88
CA GLY A 59 20.05 22.28 -7.29
C GLY A 59 18.65 22.83 -7.45
N VAL A 60 18.48 23.72 -8.43
CA VAL A 60 17.16 24.23 -8.81
C VAL A 60 16.32 23.04 -9.26
N ALA A 61 15.26 22.72 -8.50
CA ALA A 61 14.26 21.74 -8.91
C ALA A 61 13.59 22.22 -10.20
N VAL A 62 14.03 21.67 -11.33
CA VAL A 62 13.38 21.93 -12.63
C VAL A 62 12.24 20.92 -12.75
N LYS A 63 11.01 21.43 -12.65
CA LYS A 63 9.81 20.64 -12.96
C LYS A 63 9.86 20.23 -14.41
N THR A 64 9.82 18.93 -14.66
CA THR A 64 9.74 18.37 -16.01
C THR A 64 8.28 18.16 -16.41
N GLU A 65 8.00 18.18 -17.72
CA GLU A 65 6.68 17.79 -18.23
C GLU A 65 6.42 16.27 -18.12
N THR A 66 7.45 15.50 -17.73
CA THR A 66 7.41 14.04 -17.61
C THR A 66 6.54 13.59 -16.44
N LEU A 67 5.62 12.67 -16.70
CA LEU A 67 4.68 12.12 -15.71
C LEU A 67 5.22 10.85 -15.06
N CYS A 68 5.01 10.73 -13.75
CA CYS A 68 5.35 9.54 -12.96
C CYS A 68 4.59 8.31 -13.47
N PRO A 69 5.28 7.21 -13.81
CA PRO A 69 4.66 5.95 -14.23
C PRO A 69 3.64 5.41 -13.22
N ARG A 70 3.89 5.62 -11.92
CA ARG A 70 3.11 5.10 -10.79
C ARG A 70 1.89 5.94 -10.43
N CYS A 71 2.08 7.23 -10.12
CA CYS A 71 1.01 8.11 -9.61
C CYS A 71 0.53 9.19 -10.60
N LYS A 72 1.13 9.28 -11.79
CA LYS A 72 0.79 10.25 -12.85
C LYS A 72 1.00 11.73 -12.46
N GLN A 73 1.74 12.01 -11.39
CA GLN A 73 2.18 13.36 -11.04
C GLN A 73 3.44 13.76 -11.81
N HIS A 74 3.67 15.06 -12.03
CA HIS A 74 4.92 15.56 -12.60
C HIS A 74 6.14 15.17 -11.77
N MET A 75 7.24 14.88 -12.46
CA MET A 75 8.53 14.56 -11.85
C MET A 75 9.50 15.74 -11.90
N GLU A 76 10.44 15.76 -10.97
CA GLU A 76 11.47 16.77 -10.85
C GLU A 76 12.83 16.18 -11.25
N SER A 77 13.63 16.97 -11.97
CA SER A 77 14.98 16.56 -12.34
C SER A 77 15.92 16.71 -11.15
N SER A 78 16.57 15.62 -10.77
CA SER A 78 17.61 15.57 -9.73
C SER A 78 18.94 15.16 -10.36
N THR A 79 20.04 15.69 -9.86
CA THR A 79 21.38 15.30 -10.34
C THR A 79 22.30 15.11 -9.16
N VAL A 80 22.90 13.92 -9.08
CA VAL A 80 23.85 13.57 -8.01
C VAL A 80 25.04 12.84 -8.61
N SER A 81 26.23 13.30 -8.24
CA SER A 81 27.51 12.70 -8.65
C SER A 81 27.58 12.36 -10.15
N ARG A 82 27.18 13.32 -10.99
CA ARG A 82 27.14 13.26 -12.47
C ARG A 82 26.05 12.36 -13.07
N THR A 83 25.19 11.76 -12.24
CA THR A 83 24.01 11.02 -12.70
C THR A 83 22.77 11.91 -12.61
N SER A 84 22.10 12.12 -13.74
CA SER A 84 20.83 12.86 -13.80
C SER A 84 19.66 11.88 -13.89
N PHE A 85 18.64 12.09 -13.07
CA PHE A 85 17.47 11.22 -13.00
C PHE A 85 16.22 12.02 -12.59
N LEU A 86 15.04 11.41 -12.75
CA LEU A 86 13.78 12.07 -12.38
C LEU A 86 13.26 11.46 -11.08
N SER A 87 12.79 12.30 -10.16
CA SER A 87 12.21 11.89 -8.88
C SER A 87 10.77 12.40 -8.76
N CYS A 88 9.92 11.65 -8.06
CA CYS A 88 8.52 12.04 -7.84
C CYS A 88 8.26 12.34 -6.37
N ASP A 89 7.81 13.55 -6.02
CA ASP A 89 7.55 13.90 -4.61
C ASP A 89 6.36 13.16 -3.99
N SER A 90 5.36 12.82 -4.81
CA SER A 90 4.13 12.20 -4.32
C SER A 90 4.35 10.73 -3.93
N CYS A 91 4.97 9.96 -4.82
CA CYS A 91 5.21 8.55 -4.56
C CYS A 91 6.64 8.25 -4.12
N ARG A 92 7.56 9.22 -4.12
CA ARG A 92 8.99 9.11 -3.75
C ARG A 92 9.80 8.09 -4.54
N GLY A 93 9.34 7.70 -5.73
CA GLY A 93 10.05 6.81 -6.65
C GLY A 93 10.90 7.57 -7.65
N TRP A 94 11.88 6.89 -8.26
CA TRP A 94 12.85 7.46 -9.18
C TRP A 94 12.78 6.78 -10.56
N TRP A 95 12.86 7.58 -11.61
CA TRP A 95 13.12 7.11 -12.96
C TRP A 95 14.60 7.32 -13.28
N LEU A 96 15.31 6.23 -13.45
CA LEU A 96 16.73 6.19 -13.77
C LEU A 96 16.91 5.90 -15.26
N PRO A 97 17.52 6.81 -16.03
CA PRO A 97 17.94 6.53 -17.40
C PRO A 97 18.94 5.36 -17.45
N HIS A 98 19.05 4.72 -18.61
CA HIS A 98 20.01 3.65 -18.85
C HIS A 98 21.41 3.96 -18.30
N GLY A 99 21.96 3.04 -17.49
CA GLY A 99 23.31 3.10 -16.94
C GLY A 99 23.44 3.94 -15.67
N SER A 100 22.37 4.64 -15.28
CA SER A 100 22.37 5.50 -14.10
C SER A 100 22.44 4.72 -12.79
N LEU A 101 21.86 3.52 -12.73
CA LEU A 101 21.93 2.68 -11.54
C LEU A 101 23.34 2.11 -11.36
N THR A 102 23.96 1.64 -12.45
CA THR A 102 25.37 1.21 -12.43
C THR A 102 26.28 2.36 -12.00
N CYS A 103 26.08 3.58 -12.52
CA CYS A 103 26.88 4.74 -12.14
C CYS A 103 26.72 5.10 -10.65
N LEU A 104 25.48 5.11 -10.14
CA LEU A 104 25.20 5.36 -8.73
C LEU A 104 25.83 4.29 -7.83
N ASN A 105 25.68 3.02 -8.18
CA ASN A 105 26.28 1.91 -7.45
C ASN A 105 27.81 2.03 -7.40
N GLU A 106 28.48 2.25 -8.54
CA GLU A 106 29.93 2.42 -8.59
C GLU A 106 30.42 3.63 -7.78
N THR A 107 29.66 4.73 -7.81
CA THR A 107 30.03 5.96 -7.12
C THR A 107 29.88 5.86 -5.60
N TYR A 108 28.86 5.12 -5.14
CA TYR A 108 28.51 4.97 -3.72
C TYR A 108 28.72 3.53 -3.24
N ARG A 109 29.74 2.86 -3.79
CA ARG A 109 30.21 1.55 -3.33
C ARG A 109 30.72 1.64 -1.89
N GLY A 110 30.38 0.64 -1.09
CA GLY A 110 30.84 0.44 0.27
C GLY A 110 32.05 -0.49 0.34
N VAL A 111 32.40 -0.88 1.57
CA VAL A 111 33.63 -1.65 1.88
C VAL A 111 33.35 -3.16 1.96
N ALA A 112 32.09 -3.58 2.10
CA ALA A 112 31.70 -4.98 2.28
C ALA A 112 30.99 -5.49 1.02
N VAL A 113 31.46 -6.64 0.50
CA VAL A 113 30.94 -7.42 -0.65
C VAL A 113 30.27 -6.56 -1.75
N PRO A 114 30.98 -6.19 -2.83
CA PRO A 114 30.45 -5.27 -3.82
C PRO A 114 29.21 -5.84 -4.52
N ILE A 115 28.08 -5.13 -4.44
CA ILE A 115 26.87 -5.42 -5.20
C ILE A 115 27.20 -5.21 -6.69
N GLN A 116 27.17 -6.30 -7.46
CA GLN A 116 27.40 -6.23 -8.91
C GLN A 116 26.08 -5.98 -9.63
N VAL A 117 25.89 -4.75 -10.10
CA VAL A 117 24.71 -4.37 -10.89
C VAL A 117 25.08 -4.34 -12.37
N HIS A 118 24.64 -5.35 -13.12
CA HIS A 118 24.78 -5.42 -14.57
C HIS A 118 23.48 -5.02 -15.26
N GLU A 119 23.31 -3.71 -15.51
CA GLU A 119 22.12 -3.18 -16.17
C GLU A 119 21.87 -3.80 -17.57
N ASP A 120 22.93 -4.11 -18.32
CA ASP A 120 22.83 -4.78 -19.63
C ASP A 120 22.08 -6.13 -19.55
N GLU A 121 22.31 -6.89 -18.48
CA GLU A 121 21.61 -8.15 -18.25
C GLU A 121 20.13 -7.90 -17.93
N LEU A 122 19.83 -6.88 -17.10
CA LEU A 122 18.46 -6.49 -16.77
C LEU A 122 17.68 -6.10 -18.02
N TYR A 123 18.26 -5.29 -18.91
CA TYR A 123 17.63 -4.89 -20.17
C TYR A 123 17.44 -6.09 -21.11
N SER A 124 18.44 -6.96 -21.23
CA SER A 124 18.35 -8.17 -22.06
C SER A 124 17.22 -9.10 -21.59
N ARG A 125 17.09 -9.30 -20.27
CA ARG A 125 16.02 -10.10 -19.66
C ARG A 125 14.65 -9.45 -19.83
N ALA A 126 14.57 -8.13 -19.72
CA ALA A 126 13.33 -7.38 -19.97
C ALA A 126 12.87 -7.54 -21.42
N ALA A 127 13.78 -7.41 -22.39
CA ALA A 127 13.51 -7.58 -23.81
C ALA A 127 13.01 -9.00 -24.14
N GLU A 128 13.66 -10.04 -23.60
CA GLU A 128 13.24 -11.43 -23.82
C GLU A 128 11.85 -11.69 -23.22
N ARG A 129 11.59 -11.24 -21.98
CA ARG A 129 10.26 -11.40 -21.37
C ARG A 129 9.17 -10.67 -22.16
N HIS A 130 9.46 -9.46 -22.65
CA HIS A 130 8.53 -8.71 -23.48
C HIS A 130 8.25 -9.43 -24.81
N ARG A 131 9.27 -10.04 -25.43
CA ARG A 131 9.10 -10.88 -26.63
C ARG A 131 8.19 -12.08 -26.36
N VAL A 132 8.45 -12.85 -25.31
CA VAL A 132 7.64 -14.02 -24.93
C VAL A 132 6.17 -13.64 -24.66
N LEU A 133 5.93 -12.52 -23.97
CA LEU A 133 4.58 -12.02 -23.68
C LEU A 133 3.84 -11.58 -24.94
N ASN A 134 4.54 -10.98 -25.90
CA ASN A 134 3.96 -10.58 -27.17
C ASN A 134 3.69 -11.79 -28.09
N GLU A 135 4.59 -12.77 -28.12
CA GLU A 135 4.41 -14.03 -28.87
C GLU A 135 3.21 -14.84 -28.32
N THR A 136 3.10 -14.98 -26.99
CA THR A 136 1.95 -15.66 -26.36
C THR A 136 0.64 -14.90 -26.53
N SER A 137 0.66 -13.57 -26.65
CA SER A 137 -0.52 -12.77 -27.01
C SER A 137 -0.93 -12.95 -28.48
N GLY A 138 0.04 -13.13 -29.39
CA GLY A 138 -0.21 -13.46 -30.80
C GLY A 138 -0.86 -14.84 -30.99
N ASP A 139 -0.46 -15.83 -30.18
CA ASP A 139 -0.96 -17.21 -30.31
C ASP A 139 -2.36 -17.40 -29.69
N ARG A 140 -2.76 -16.52 -28.77
CA ARG A 140 -4.12 -16.48 -28.20
C ARG A 140 -5.21 -16.17 -29.24
N HIS A 141 -4.86 -15.62 -30.40
CA HIS A 141 -5.79 -15.43 -31.50
C HIS A 141 -6.00 -16.68 -32.39
N ARG A 142 -5.29 -17.80 -32.15
CA ARG A 142 -5.39 -19.02 -32.99
C ARG A 142 -6.02 -20.24 -32.33
N PHE A 143 -6.32 -20.21 -31.02
CA PHE A 143 -7.14 -21.25 -30.39
C PHE A 143 -8.61 -20.88 -30.37
N LYS A 144 -9.29 -21.15 -31.49
CA LYS A 144 -10.74 -21.28 -31.55
C LYS A 144 -11.13 -22.43 -30.62
N LYS A 145 -11.48 -22.11 -29.37
CA LYS A 145 -11.98 -23.08 -28.38
C LYS A 145 -13.15 -23.84 -29.03
N LYS A 146 -12.95 -25.11 -29.38
CA LYS A 146 -14.06 -26.04 -29.63
C LYS A 146 -14.83 -26.11 -28.32
N GLY A 147 -16.01 -25.49 -28.28
CA GLY A 147 -16.89 -25.54 -27.14
C GLY A 147 -17.27 -26.99 -26.83
N THR A 148 -16.72 -27.52 -25.75
CA THR A 148 -17.35 -28.64 -25.04
C THR A 148 -18.68 -28.13 -24.50
N ALA A 149 -19.77 -28.69 -25.01
CA ALA A 149 -21.12 -28.38 -24.59
C ALA A 149 -21.25 -28.54 -23.06
N PRO A 150 -21.65 -27.51 -22.32
CA PRO A 150 -21.86 -27.64 -20.90
C PRO A 150 -23.19 -28.37 -20.68
N GLN A 151 -23.11 -29.61 -20.20
CA GLN A 151 -24.24 -30.23 -19.53
C GLN A 151 -24.70 -29.28 -18.40
N SER A 152 -26.01 -29.00 -18.43
CA SER A 152 -26.85 -28.38 -17.40
C SER A 152 -26.60 -26.93 -16.96
N LEU A 153 -25.92 -26.08 -17.72
CA LEU A 153 -25.93 -24.62 -17.45
C LEU A 153 -27.28 -23.97 -17.82
N TRP A 154 -27.96 -24.48 -18.87
CA TRP A 154 -29.26 -23.97 -19.28
C TRP A 154 -30.36 -24.24 -18.24
N PHE A 155 -30.26 -25.35 -17.49
CA PHE A 155 -31.20 -25.67 -16.40
C PHE A 155 -31.14 -24.63 -15.29
N TRP A 156 -29.94 -24.19 -14.88
CA TRP A 156 -29.78 -23.14 -13.87
C TRP A 156 -30.18 -21.75 -14.39
N VAL A 157 -29.91 -21.46 -15.67
CA VAL A 157 -30.37 -20.20 -16.31
C VAL A 157 -31.89 -20.14 -16.39
N LEU A 158 -32.57 -21.26 -16.70
CA LEU A 158 -34.02 -21.34 -16.68
C LEU A 158 -34.57 -21.31 -15.25
N PHE A 159 -33.97 -22.03 -14.31
CA PHE A 159 -34.46 -22.10 -12.94
C PHE A 159 -34.30 -20.76 -12.21
N PHE A 160 -33.13 -20.13 -12.28
CA PHE A 160 -32.92 -18.79 -11.74
C PHE A 160 -33.59 -17.70 -12.58
N GLY A 161 -33.66 -17.85 -13.91
CA GLY A 161 -34.36 -16.91 -14.79
C GLY A 161 -35.86 -16.90 -14.56
N LEU A 162 -36.47 -18.06 -14.31
CA LEU A 162 -37.89 -18.19 -14.00
C LEU A 162 -38.17 -17.80 -12.54
N ALA A 163 -37.27 -18.08 -11.59
CA ALA A 163 -37.39 -17.58 -10.22
C ALA A 163 -37.22 -16.05 -10.11
N LEU A 164 -36.29 -15.45 -10.87
CA LEU A 164 -36.13 -13.99 -10.98
C LEU A 164 -37.25 -13.37 -11.81
N GLY A 165 -37.78 -14.07 -12.80
CA GLY A 165 -38.95 -13.66 -13.58
C GLY A 165 -40.20 -13.64 -12.72
N ILE A 166 -40.49 -14.73 -12.00
CA ILE A 166 -41.63 -14.82 -11.07
C ILE A 166 -41.44 -13.87 -9.88
N GLY A 167 -40.25 -13.82 -9.28
CA GLY A 167 -39.91 -12.88 -8.21
C GLY A 167 -40.03 -11.43 -8.67
N GLY A 168 -39.58 -11.12 -9.89
CA GLY A 168 -39.74 -9.83 -10.54
C GLY A 168 -41.19 -9.50 -10.86
N ILE A 169 -42.01 -10.47 -11.29
CA ILE A 169 -43.45 -10.30 -11.53
C ILE A 169 -44.22 -10.13 -10.21
N ILE A 170 -43.87 -10.88 -9.15
CA ILE A 170 -44.47 -10.71 -7.81
C ILE A 170 -44.03 -9.39 -7.19
N PHE A 171 -42.77 -8.98 -7.38
CA PHE A 171 -42.26 -7.70 -6.90
C PHE A 171 -42.85 -6.53 -7.67
N THR A 172 -42.94 -6.61 -9.00
CA THR A 172 -43.59 -5.59 -9.83
C THR A 172 -45.10 -5.56 -9.63
N ALA A 173 -45.79 -6.69 -9.43
CA ALA A 173 -47.21 -6.72 -9.09
C ALA A 173 -47.47 -6.26 -7.64
N GLY A 174 -46.56 -6.58 -6.71
CA GLY A 174 -46.59 -6.12 -5.33
C GLY A 174 -46.36 -4.62 -5.23
N ILE A 175 -45.37 -4.10 -5.96
CA ILE A 175 -45.07 -2.67 -6.13
C ILE A 175 -46.16 -1.96 -6.93
N ASP A 176 -46.71 -2.53 -8.00
CA ASP A 176 -47.79 -1.92 -8.79
C ASP A 176 -49.08 -1.85 -7.97
N LYS A 177 -49.39 -2.88 -7.17
CA LYS A 177 -50.50 -2.84 -6.22
C LYS A 177 -50.27 -1.79 -5.12
N THR A 178 -49.06 -1.71 -4.54
CA THR A 178 -48.76 -0.67 -3.53
C THR A 178 -48.74 0.74 -4.13
N LEU A 179 -48.07 0.96 -5.26
CA LEU A 179 -47.99 2.25 -5.98
C LEU A 179 -49.35 2.72 -6.50
N ARG A 180 -50.23 1.83 -7.00
CA ARG A 180 -51.60 2.22 -7.39
C ARG A 180 -52.47 2.64 -6.20
N THR A 181 -52.21 2.08 -5.02
CA THR A 181 -52.93 2.44 -3.78
C THR A 181 -52.26 3.55 -2.98
N THR A 182 -51.05 4.00 -3.34
CA THR A 182 -50.33 5.04 -2.61
C THR A 182 -50.25 6.32 -3.44
N LEU A 183 -51.06 7.30 -3.04
CA LEU A 183 -50.95 8.65 -3.58
C LEU A 183 -49.92 9.43 -2.76
N TRP A 184 -49.13 10.24 -3.45
CA TRP A 184 -48.19 11.15 -2.81
C TRP A 184 -48.98 12.29 -2.16
N SER A 185 -48.96 12.33 -0.83
CA SER A 185 -49.82 13.25 -0.07
C SER A 185 -49.22 14.66 0.05
N ARG A 186 -47.90 14.80 -0.14
CA ARG A 186 -47.15 16.05 0.02
C ARG A 186 -46.04 16.19 -1.02
N PRO A 187 -45.80 17.39 -1.58
CA PRO A 187 -44.67 17.60 -2.47
C PRO A 187 -43.33 17.38 -1.75
N PRO A 188 -42.26 17.01 -2.48
CA PRO A 188 -40.94 16.84 -1.89
C PRO A 188 -40.42 18.18 -1.33
N ASP A 189 -40.16 18.20 -0.03
CA ASP A 189 -39.63 19.33 0.74
C ASP A 189 -38.24 19.02 1.32
N HIS A 190 -37.63 19.96 2.04
CA HIS A 190 -36.27 19.76 2.60
C HIS A 190 -36.14 18.48 3.47
N PRO A 191 -37.10 18.13 4.36
CA PRO A 191 -37.09 16.86 5.08
C PRO A 191 -37.08 15.62 4.18
N PHE A 192 -37.81 15.62 3.07
CA PHE A 192 -37.78 14.52 2.10
C PHE A 192 -36.38 14.31 1.53
N LEU A 193 -35.68 15.41 1.19
CA LEU A 193 -34.31 15.35 0.68
C LEU A 193 -33.33 14.77 1.71
N TYR A 194 -33.46 15.11 2.99
CA TYR A 194 -32.65 14.51 4.05
C TYR A 194 -32.91 13.01 4.21
N LEU A 195 -34.16 12.58 4.10
CA LEU A 195 -34.51 11.15 4.18
C LEU A 195 -34.00 10.38 2.96
N ALA A 196 -34.11 10.93 1.76
CA ALA A 196 -33.55 10.35 0.55
C ALA A 196 -32.02 10.24 0.62
N ALA A 197 -31.33 11.29 1.11
CA ALA A 197 -29.90 11.25 1.38
C ALA A 197 -29.54 10.19 2.44
N GLY A 198 -30.37 10.02 3.47
CA GLY A 198 -30.21 8.96 4.47
C GLY A 198 -30.31 7.55 3.90
N ILE A 199 -31.22 7.32 2.94
CA ILE A 199 -31.32 6.04 2.21
C ILE A 199 -30.05 5.78 1.40
N LEU A 200 -29.59 6.77 0.63
CA LEU A 200 -28.35 6.66 -0.16
C LEU A 200 -27.14 6.43 0.74
N GLY A 201 -27.04 7.15 1.85
CA GLY A 201 -26.00 6.95 2.87
C GLY A 201 -26.05 5.56 3.50
N GLY A 202 -27.26 5.04 3.79
CA GLY A 202 -27.45 3.68 4.30
C GLY A 202 -26.96 2.60 3.33
N PHE A 203 -27.32 2.71 2.05
CA PHE A 203 -26.82 1.79 1.01
C PHE A 203 -25.30 1.91 0.81
N TRP A 204 -24.75 3.12 0.88
CA TRP A 204 -23.30 3.35 0.80
C TRP A 204 -22.57 2.67 1.96
N LEU A 205 -23.07 2.77 3.20
CA LEU A 205 -22.51 2.06 4.35
C LEU A 205 -22.54 0.53 4.18
N VAL A 206 -23.62 -0.02 3.61
CA VAL A 206 -23.71 -1.46 3.31
C VAL A 206 -22.67 -1.87 2.26
N ALA A 207 -22.49 -1.08 1.22
CA ALA A 207 -21.49 -1.33 0.18
C ALA A 207 -20.05 -1.28 0.74
N ASP A 208 -19.75 -0.29 1.59
CA ASP A 208 -18.46 -0.19 2.29
C ASP A 208 -18.22 -1.39 3.22
N GLY A 209 -19.24 -1.77 4.00
CA GLY A 209 -19.21 -2.98 4.83
C GLY A 209 -18.97 -4.27 4.03
N TRP A 210 -19.45 -4.35 2.79
CA TRP A 210 -19.17 -5.47 1.89
C TRP A 210 -17.71 -5.49 1.42
N LEU A 211 -17.14 -4.35 1.06
CA LEU A 211 -15.72 -4.24 0.68
C LEU A 211 -14.80 -4.61 1.85
N LEU A 212 -15.11 -4.15 3.06
CA LEU A 212 -14.40 -4.55 4.28
C LEU A 212 -14.50 -6.05 4.56
N ARG A 213 -15.66 -6.66 4.31
CA ARG A 213 -15.82 -8.12 4.41
C ARG A 213 -14.99 -8.87 3.38
N GLN A 214 -14.81 -8.34 2.18
CA GLN A 214 -13.92 -8.93 1.18
C GLN A 214 -12.47 -8.89 1.65
N ARG A 215 -11.99 -7.74 2.16
CA ARG A 215 -10.65 -7.61 2.74
C ARG A 215 -10.42 -8.60 3.89
N LYS A 216 -11.39 -8.69 4.80
CA LYS A 216 -11.36 -9.65 5.90
C LYS A 216 -11.24 -11.09 5.41
N ARG A 217 -12.00 -11.48 4.38
CA ARG A 217 -11.93 -12.83 3.81
C ARG A 217 -10.59 -13.16 3.17
N LEU A 218 -9.90 -12.17 2.59
CA LEU A 218 -8.56 -12.38 2.05
C LEU A 218 -7.57 -12.73 3.18
N ILE A 219 -7.62 -12.00 4.30
CA ILE A 219 -6.79 -12.29 5.48
C ILE A 219 -7.18 -13.66 6.06
N GLU A 220 -8.46 -13.94 6.31
CA GLU A 220 -8.92 -15.22 6.89
C GLU A 220 -8.66 -16.46 6.02
N SER A 221 -8.48 -16.29 4.71
CA SER A 221 -8.34 -17.42 3.79
C SER A 221 -6.93 -18.00 3.73
N ILE A 222 -5.95 -17.32 4.31
CA ILE A 222 -4.54 -17.68 4.24
C ILE A 222 -4.19 -18.35 5.57
N PRO A 223 -3.80 -19.63 5.58
CA PRO A 223 -3.37 -20.26 6.83
C PRO A 223 -1.99 -19.71 7.22
N THR A 224 -1.83 -19.38 8.51
CA THR A 224 -0.50 -19.07 9.05
C THR A 224 0.45 -20.25 8.83
N SER A 225 1.49 -20.02 8.04
CA SER A 225 2.49 -21.02 7.67
C SER A 225 3.67 -20.97 8.64
N THR A 226 4.32 -22.12 8.87
CA THR A 226 5.57 -22.14 9.63
C THR A 226 6.71 -21.68 8.72
N ILE A 227 7.71 -21.02 9.29
CA ILE A 227 8.82 -20.44 8.52
C ILE A 227 9.59 -21.52 7.73
N ARG A 228 9.74 -22.72 8.28
CA ARG A 228 10.39 -23.86 7.60
C ARG A 228 9.65 -24.33 6.36
N SER A 229 8.33 -24.15 6.29
CA SER A 229 7.49 -24.65 5.19
C SER A 229 7.02 -23.56 4.23
N LEU A 230 7.64 -22.38 4.29
CA LEU A 230 7.32 -21.26 3.40
C LEU A 230 7.47 -21.67 1.92
N ALA A 231 6.36 -21.52 1.19
CA ALA A 231 6.33 -21.59 -0.26
C ALA A 231 6.51 -20.18 -0.86
N LEU A 232 6.98 -20.11 -2.10
CA LEU A 232 7.01 -18.85 -2.86
C LEU A 232 5.59 -18.35 -3.10
N GLY A 233 5.40 -17.03 -3.04
CA GLY A 233 4.10 -16.39 -3.20
C GLY A 233 3.54 -15.84 -1.89
N LEU A 234 2.22 -15.63 -1.84
CA LEU A 234 1.56 -15.01 -0.69
C LEU A 234 1.58 -15.94 0.52
N VAL A 235 2.14 -15.44 1.63
CA VAL A 235 2.33 -16.17 2.88
C VAL A 235 1.93 -15.31 4.08
N GLU A 236 1.50 -15.99 5.12
CA GLU A 236 1.21 -15.41 6.43
C GLU A 236 2.07 -16.09 7.48
N ILE A 237 2.78 -15.31 8.31
CA ILE A 237 3.60 -15.80 9.40
C ILE A 237 3.39 -15.01 10.68
N SER A 238 3.70 -15.64 11.81
CA SER A 238 3.77 -14.99 13.12
C SER A 238 5.05 -15.43 13.83
N GLY A 239 5.82 -14.48 14.35
CA GLY A 239 7.10 -14.79 14.99
C GLY A 239 7.68 -13.63 15.78
N ARG A 240 8.82 -13.85 16.42
CA ARG A 240 9.58 -12.83 17.18
C ARG A 240 10.55 -12.10 16.27
N VAL A 241 10.60 -10.78 16.43
CA VAL A 241 11.46 -9.92 15.62
C VAL A 241 12.88 -9.87 16.17
N GLN A 242 13.86 -10.01 15.29
CA GLN A 242 15.28 -9.89 15.58
C GLN A 242 15.94 -8.94 14.58
N PRO A 243 16.86 -8.06 15.02
CA PRO A 243 17.60 -7.20 14.10
C PRO A 243 18.48 -8.06 13.17
N GLU A 244 18.65 -7.63 11.93
CA GLU A 244 19.59 -8.27 11.00
C GLU A 244 21.05 -8.03 11.41
N GLU A 245 21.40 -6.77 11.67
CA GLU A 245 22.75 -6.38 12.12
C GLU A 245 22.73 -5.73 13.50
N GLN A 246 22.16 -4.52 13.59
CA GLN A 246 22.16 -3.69 14.80
C GLN A 246 20.75 -3.21 15.12
N VAL A 247 20.50 -2.99 16.41
CA VAL A 247 19.28 -2.33 16.86
C VAL A 247 19.30 -0.87 16.41
N LEU A 248 18.16 -0.42 15.88
CA LEU A 248 17.93 0.97 15.53
C LEU A 248 17.55 1.77 16.77
N SER A 249 17.71 3.09 16.69
CA SER A 249 17.18 4.02 17.69
C SER A 249 16.00 4.75 17.08
N SER A 250 14.83 4.67 17.72
CA SER A 250 13.63 5.39 17.28
C SER A 250 13.89 6.91 17.27
N PRO A 251 13.38 7.66 16.29
CA PRO A 251 13.80 9.03 16.05
C PRO A 251 13.50 9.98 17.21
N PHE A 252 12.40 9.83 17.95
CA PHE A 252 11.95 10.82 18.93
C PHE A 252 12.12 10.39 20.38
N SER A 253 11.80 9.15 20.75
CA SER A 253 12.04 8.63 22.10
C SER A 253 13.46 8.12 22.32
N GLY A 254 14.21 7.82 21.25
CA GLY A 254 15.55 7.25 21.31
C GLY A 254 15.59 5.78 21.78
N LEU A 255 14.45 5.11 21.87
CA LEU A 255 14.36 3.71 22.31
C LEU A 255 15.00 2.74 21.30
N PRO A 256 15.64 1.65 21.77
CA PRO A 256 16.16 0.61 20.90
C PRO A 256 15.00 -0.17 20.26
N CYS A 257 14.98 -0.24 18.94
CA CYS A 257 13.94 -0.87 18.15
C CYS A 257 14.53 -1.59 16.94
N VAL A 258 13.79 -2.54 16.38
CA VAL A 258 14.18 -3.22 15.13
C VAL A 258 13.56 -2.52 13.91
N PHE A 259 12.41 -1.88 14.11
CA PHE A 259 11.71 -1.14 13.06
C PHE A 259 10.99 0.05 13.69
N TYR A 260 10.89 1.16 12.97
CA TYR A 260 10.08 2.32 13.37
C TYR A 260 9.40 3.02 12.19
N THR A 261 8.33 3.73 12.50
CA THR A 261 7.65 4.67 11.61
C THR A 261 7.44 5.98 12.36
N TYR A 262 7.49 7.10 11.65
CA TYR A 262 7.29 8.41 12.23
C TYR A 262 6.51 9.34 11.30
N ALA A 263 5.81 10.29 11.91
CA ALA A 263 5.17 11.41 11.24
C ALA A 263 5.38 12.69 12.05
N VAL A 264 5.74 13.77 11.37
CA VAL A 264 5.87 15.11 11.95
C VAL A 264 4.85 16.00 11.30
N GLU A 265 4.04 16.63 12.12
CA GLU A 265 3.01 17.56 11.69
C GLU A 265 3.25 18.95 12.29
N GLU A 266 3.03 19.97 11.49
CA GLU A 266 3.09 21.36 11.90
C GLU A 266 1.68 21.93 12.02
N ARG A 267 1.44 22.70 13.09
CA ARG A 267 0.21 23.47 13.23
C ARG A 267 0.32 24.73 12.36
N VAL A 268 -0.57 24.84 11.39
CA VAL A 268 -0.65 25.98 10.46
C VAL A 268 -2.02 26.65 10.57
N GLY A 269 -2.07 27.95 10.23
CA GLY A 269 -3.27 28.78 10.34
C GLY A 269 -3.44 29.48 11.70
N SER A 270 -4.48 30.32 11.79
CA SER A 270 -4.79 31.13 12.98
C SER A 270 -6.29 31.03 13.32
N GLY A 271 -6.61 31.08 14.61
CA GLY A 271 -7.98 31.04 15.11
C GLY A 271 -8.78 29.83 14.61
N LYS A 272 -9.91 30.09 13.96
CA LYS A 272 -10.87 29.09 13.45
C LYS A 272 -10.36 28.27 12.26
N HIS A 273 -9.26 28.67 11.62
CA HIS A 273 -8.65 27.98 10.48
C HIS A 273 -7.37 27.26 10.85
N THR A 274 -7.27 26.78 12.09
CA THR A 274 -6.14 25.95 12.52
C THR A 274 -6.24 24.56 11.90
N GLN A 275 -5.19 24.11 11.23
CA GLN A 275 -5.05 22.74 10.74
C GLN A 275 -3.67 22.16 11.05
N TRP A 276 -3.56 20.84 11.05
CA TRP A 276 -2.30 20.12 11.17
C TRP A 276 -1.88 19.62 9.80
N GLU A 277 -0.69 20.00 9.38
CA GLU A 277 -0.13 19.63 8.08
C GLU A 277 1.07 18.71 8.28
N THR A 278 1.11 17.57 7.59
CA THR A 278 2.25 16.64 7.69
C THR A 278 3.43 17.20 6.93
N ILE A 279 4.50 17.57 7.63
CA ILE A 279 5.72 18.12 7.04
C ILE A 279 6.79 17.06 6.81
N ALA A 280 6.73 15.92 7.50
CA ALA A 280 7.61 14.79 7.27
C ALA A 280 6.95 13.47 7.67
N LYS A 281 7.23 12.40 6.91
CA LYS A 281 6.81 11.03 7.24
C LYS A 281 7.83 10.04 6.72
N GLY A 282 8.17 9.04 7.52
CA GLY A 282 9.15 8.02 7.14
C GLY A 282 9.04 6.74 7.96
N THR A 283 9.73 5.71 7.49
CA THR A 283 9.86 4.40 8.11
C THR A 283 11.31 3.99 8.06
N SER A 284 11.77 3.14 8.99
CA SER A 284 13.06 2.46 8.85
C SER A 284 13.02 1.55 7.63
N GLU A 285 14.13 1.48 6.90
CA GLU A 285 14.25 0.73 5.64
C GLU A 285 15.05 -0.56 5.83
N GLN A 286 15.70 -0.72 6.99
CA GLN A 286 16.53 -1.86 7.33
C GLN A 286 15.69 -3.15 7.39
N PRO A 287 16.14 -4.23 6.72
CA PRO A 287 15.55 -5.54 6.89
C PRO A 287 15.73 -6.06 8.32
N PHE A 288 14.88 -7.01 8.69
CA PHE A 288 14.95 -7.67 9.99
C PHE A 288 14.47 -9.11 9.91
N PHE A 289 14.93 -9.95 10.83
CA PHE A 289 14.48 -11.33 10.90
C PHE A 289 13.19 -11.46 11.70
N VAL A 290 12.32 -12.34 11.24
CA VAL A 290 11.24 -12.90 12.05
C VAL A 290 11.54 -14.36 12.27
N SER A 291 11.49 -14.79 13.53
CA SER A 291 11.76 -16.16 13.95
C SER A 291 10.54 -16.81 14.59
N ASP A 292 10.28 -18.06 14.24
CA ASP A 292 9.30 -18.92 14.89
C ASP A 292 10.01 -20.14 15.49
N THR A 293 9.27 -21.16 15.94
CA THR A 293 9.86 -22.38 16.49
C THR A 293 10.55 -23.26 15.44
N THR A 294 10.38 -22.97 14.15
CA THR A 294 10.80 -23.82 13.03
C THR A 294 11.97 -23.26 12.24
N GLY A 295 12.17 -21.94 12.24
CA GLY A 295 13.28 -21.25 11.59
C GLY A 295 13.16 -19.72 11.68
N GLN A 296 13.92 -19.02 10.83
CA GLN A 296 13.85 -17.56 10.68
C GLN A 296 13.77 -17.18 9.20
N VAL A 297 13.18 -16.03 8.90
CA VAL A 297 13.07 -15.48 7.54
C VAL A 297 13.31 -13.97 7.57
N LEU A 298 13.95 -13.45 6.52
CA LEU A 298 14.23 -12.03 6.38
C LEU A 298 12.97 -11.28 5.93
N ILE A 299 12.63 -10.19 6.60
CA ILE A 299 11.55 -9.28 6.24
C ILE A 299 12.15 -8.01 5.69
N VAL A 300 11.74 -7.66 4.48
CA VAL A 300 12.03 -6.38 3.84
C VAL A 300 10.79 -5.49 4.01
N PRO A 301 10.76 -4.55 4.97
CA PRO A 301 9.52 -3.86 5.37
C PRO A 301 9.03 -2.80 4.38
N LEU A 302 9.67 -2.70 3.22
CA LEU A 302 9.42 -1.67 2.25
C LEU A 302 8.04 -1.81 1.60
N GLY A 303 7.26 -0.74 1.64
CA GLY A 303 5.89 -0.72 1.09
C GLY A 303 4.87 -1.48 1.94
N ALA A 304 5.22 -1.91 3.15
CA ALA A 304 4.28 -2.54 4.07
C ALA A 304 3.21 -1.55 4.56
N GLU A 305 1.97 -2.02 4.62
CA GLU A 305 0.94 -1.42 5.45
C GLU A 305 1.22 -1.77 6.91
N LEU A 306 1.46 -0.72 7.72
CA LEU A 306 1.87 -0.87 9.11
C LEU A 306 0.66 -0.73 10.04
N ILE A 307 0.42 -1.76 10.85
CA ILE A 307 -0.64 -1.73 11.87
C ILE A 307 0.01 -1.93 13.24
N LEU A 308 0.49 -0.83 13.82
CA LEU A 308 1.19 -0.82 15.11
C LEU A 308 0.29 -0.26 16.23
N GLN A 309 0.31 -0.85 17.43
CA GLN A 309 -0.49 -0.38 18.57
C GLN A 309 0.13 0.82 19.27
N ASP A 310 1.43 0.73 19.51
CA ASP A 310 2.16 1.67 20.36
C ASP A 310 2.50 2.93 19.55
N GLU A 311 1.69 3.98 19.69
CA GLU A 311 1.95 5.30 19.11
C GLU A 311 2.34 6.28 20.21
N HIS A 312 3.59 6.72 20.17
CA HIS A 312 4.11 7.76 21.06
C HIS A 312 3.95 9.12 20.39
N THR A 313 3.29 10.05 21.07
CA THR A 313 3.08 11.41 20.56
C THR A 313 3.81 12.42 21.45
N PHE A 314 4.69 13.19 20.83
CA PHE A 314 5.40 14.32 21.42
C PHE A 314 4.93 15.60 20.77
N ARG A 315 4.59 16.61 21.56
CA ARG A 315 4.07 17.87 21.05
C ARG A 315 4.59 19.01 21.91
N ASN A 316 4.98 20.12 21.27
CA ASN A 316 5.06 21.39 21.98
C ASN A 316 3.75 22.15 21.84
N ASP A 317 3.43 22.89 22.88
CA ASP A 317 2.36 23.87 22.90
C ASP A 317 2.83 25.10 23.68
N TRP A 318 1.90 25.97 24.06
CA TRP A 318 2.23 27.18 24.83
C TRP A 318 2.84 26.87 26.21
N LEU A 319 2.58 25.69 26.79
CA LEU A 319 3.00 25.31 28.15
C LEU A 319 4.12 24.25 28.17
N GLY A 320 4.29 23.49 27.09
CA GLY A 320 5.22 22.37 27.02
C GLY A 320 6.22 22.50 25.88
N ALA A 321 7.50 22.29 26.18
CA ALA A 321 8.56 22.15 25.20
C ALA A 321 8.67 20.69 24.71
N LEU A 322 9.23 20.50 23.51
CA LEU A 322 9.58 19.16 23.05
C LEU A 322 10.73 18.59 23.90
N PRO A 323 10.72 17.29 24.19
CA PRO A 323 11.86 16.64 24.87
C PRO A 323 13.16 16.82 24.09
N PRO A 324 14.33 16.93 24.77
CA PRO A 324 15.63 17.07 24.10
C PRO A 324 15.95 15.93 23.11
N THR A 325 15.47 14.71 23.38
CA THR A 325 15.61 13.56 22.48
C THR A 325 14.85 13.78 21.18
N THR A 326 13.63 14.31 21.26
CA THR A 326 12.78 14.63 20.11
C THR A 326 13.39 15.73 19.26
N ILE A 327 13.94 16.78 19.89
CA ILE A 327 14.63 17.87 19.17
C ILE A 327 15.86 17.32 18.43
N THR A 328 16.64 16.47 19.09
CA THR A 328 17.79 15.80 18.48
C THR A 328 17.37 14.93 17.28
N GLY A 329 16.27 14.20 17.42
CA GLY A 329 15.63 13.44 16.35
C GLY A 329 15.24 14.29 15.15
N LEU A 330 14.53 15.39 15.40
CA LEU A 330 14.14 16.35 14.37
C LEU A 330 15.35 16.93 13.63
N ASN A 331 16.42 17.27 14.35
CA ASN A 331 17.67 17.75 13.77
C ASN A 331 18.33 16.69 12.86
N ARG A 332 18.36 15.41 13.28
CA ARG A 332 18.86 14.30 12.44
C ARG A 332 18.03 14.12 11.17
N LEU A 333 16.73 14.43 11.24
CA LEU A 333 15.82 14.39 10.09
C LEU A 333 15.87 15.67 9.24
N GLY A 334 16.68 16.67 9.61
CA GLY A 334 16.78 17.95 8.91
C GLY A 334 15.56 18.87 9.09
N ILE A 335 14.75 18.64 10.13
CA ILE A 335 13.52 19.39 10.39
C ILE A 335 13.80 20.48 11.43
N SER A 336 13.73 21.74 11.00
CA SER A 336 13.87 22.88 11.92
C SER A 336 12.65 23.03 12.84
N THR A 337 12.90 23.31 14.11
CA THR A 337 11.87 23.64 15.12
C THR A 337 11.46 25.12 15.10
N GLU A 338 12.20 25.96 14.38
CA GLU A 338 12.00 27.41 14.36
C GLU A 338 11.46 27.89 13.01
N ARG A 339 10.77 29.04 13.05
CA ARG A 339 10.48 29.85 11.86
C ARG A 339 11.40 31.07 11.87
N TRP A 340 11.36 31.83 10.79
CA TRP A 340 12.01 33.14 10.72
C TRP A 340 11.61 34.06 11.90
N MET A 341 10.40 33.88 12.45
CA MET A 341 9.93 34.55 13.65
C MET A 341 9.12 33.56 14.51
N GLY A 342 9.63 33.27 15.71
CA GLY A 342 9.02 32.36 16.69
C GLY A 342 9.24 30.86 16.43
N SER A 343 8.77 30.03 17.35
CA SER A 343 8.90 28.57 17.27
C SER A 343 7.71 27.92 16.55
N LYS A 344 7.98 26.86 15.78
CA LYS A 344 6.91 26.02 15.22
C LYS A 344 6.20 25.27 16.32
N THR A 345 4.89 25.13 16.20
CA THR A 345 4.10 24.17 16.99
C THR A 345 4.07 22.86 16.22
N LEU A 346 4.83 21.88 16.68
CA LEU A 346 5.02 20.57 16.08
C LEU A 346 4.34 19.47 16.89
N ARG A 347 3.82 18.48 16.19
CA ARG A 347 3.34 17.21 16.74
C ARG A 347 4.11 16.09 16.04
N CYS A 348 4.97 15.44 16.80
CA CYS A 348 5.79 14.32 16.37
C CYS A 348 5.15 13.03 16.86
N ARG A 349 4.83 12.12 15.96
CA ARG A 349 4.33 10.79 16.29
C ARG A 349 5.34 9.75 15.83
N GLU A 350 5.54 8.72 16.65
CA GLU A 350 6.31 7.55 16.26
C GLU A 350 5.65 6.26 16.76
N SER A 351 5.87 5.19 16.01
CA SER A 351 5.57 3.82 16.41
C SER A 351 6.77 2.95 16.08
N PHE A 352 7.01 1.92 16.88
CA PHE A 352 8.18 1.07 16.72
C PHE A 352 7.93 -0.36 17.17
N ILE A 353 8.75 -1.27 16.68
CA ILE A 353 8.77 -2.68 17.03
C ILE A 353 10.03 -2.94 17.85
N LEU A 354 9.84 -3.37 19.10
CA LEU A 354 10.94 -3.73 19.99
C LEU A 354 11.55 -5.09 19.60
N PRO A 355 12.84 -5.32 19.89
CA PRO A 355 13.43 -6.65 19.77
C PRO A 355 12.61 -7.70 20.54
N GLU A 356 12.54 -8.92 20.02
CA GLU A 356 11.82 -10.07 20.59
C GLU A 356 10.29 -9.91 20.68
N LYS A 357 9.73 -8.78 20.19
CA LYS A 357 8.28 -8.58 20.13
C LYS A 357 7.68 -9.53 19.07
N LEU A 358 6.52 -10.09 19.40
CA LEU A 358 5.73 -10.90 18.47
C LEU A 358 5.10 -9.99 17.41
N VAL A 359 5.27 -10.37 16.14
CA VAL A 359 4.67 -9.69 15.00
C VAL A 359 3.97 -10.67 14.09
N TYR A 360 2.93 -10.16 13.45
CA TYR A 360 2.21 -10.77 12.35
C TYR A 360 2.68 -10.15 11.03
N VAL A 361 3.03 -10.99 10.06
CA VAL A 361 3.44 -10.55 8.72
C VAL A 361 2.63 -11.30 7.67
N LEU A 362 1.95 -10.55 6.81
CA LEU A 362 1.32 -11.05 5.59
C LEU A 362 2.06 -10.43 4.41
N GLY A 363 2.66 -11.21 3.53
CA GLY A 363 3.45 -10.67 2.43
C GLY A 363 3.77 -11.71 1.36
N THR A 364 4.57 -11.33 0.36
CA THR A 364 5.01 -12.26 -0.67
C THR A 364 6.40 -12.78 -0.34
N ALA A 365 6.54 -14.10 -0.23
CA ALA A 365 7.82 -14.78 -0.14
C ALA A 365 8.48 -14.85 -1.53
N HIS A 366 9.69 -14.34 -1.62
CA HIS A 366 10.54 -14.28 -2.80
C HIS A 366 11.80 -15.13 -2.58
N GLU A 367 12.41 -15.60 -3.68
CA GLU A 367 13.68 -16.32 -3.64
C GLU A 367 14.86 -15.36 -3.83
N HIS A 368 15.93 -15.57 -3.08
CA HIS A 368 17.20 -14.86 -3.22
C HIS A 368 18.00 -15.52 -4.36
N LEU A 369 18.37 -14.77 -5.43
CA LEU A 369 18.94 -15.43 -6.63
C LEU A 369 20.33 -16.07 -6.43
N ASP A 370 21.03 -15.77 -5.32
CA ASP A 370 22.36 -16.33 -5.03
C ASP A 370 22.35 -17.48 -4.02
N ALA A 371 21.17 -18.05 -3.71
CA ALA A 371 21.01 -19.02 -2.62
C ALA A 371 20.53 -20.41 -3.07
N THR A 372 20.68 -20.75 -4.36
CA THR A 372 20.20 -22.02 -4.93
C THR A 372 20.83 -23.26 -4.28
N GLU A 373 21.99 -23.12 -3.63
CA GLU A 373 22.70 -24.20 -2.92
C GLU A 373 22.45 -24.24 -1.40
N ARG A 374 21.68 -23.30 -0.83
CA ARG A 374 21.45 -23.21 0.62
C ARG A 374 20.14 -23.89 1.04
N VAL A 375 20.22 -24.71 2.10
CA VAL A 375 19.09 -25.53 2.57
C VAL A 375 18.13 -24.74 3.47
N GLU A 376 18.61 -23.72 4.18
CA GLU A 376 17.79 -22.97 5.13
C GLU A 376 17.00 -21.83 4.46
N ASN A 377 15.71 -21.73 4.78
CA ASN A 377 14.84 -20.66 4.26
C ASN A 377 15.31 -19.26 4.67
N SER A 378 15.99 -19.12 5.80
CA SER A 378 16.61 -17.87 6.28
C SER A 378 17.60 -17.27 5.28
N ALA A 379 18.26 -18.13 4.49
CA ALA A 379 19.28 -17.74 3.54
C ALA A 379 18.78 -17.78 2.07
N ARG A 380 17.61 -18.38 1.83
CA ARG A 380 17.03 -18.55 0.48
C ARG A 380 15.81 -17.67 0.23
N LEU A 381 15.05 -17.31 1.27
CA LEU A 381 13.77 -16.61 1.13
C LEU A 381 13.77 -15.29 1.90
N TYR A 382 13.10 -14.29 1.33
CA TYR A 382 12.71 -13.08 2.04
C TYR A 382 11.24 -12.77 1.79
N ILE A 383 10.59 -12.09 2.73
CA ILE A 383 9.21 -11.63 2.59
C ILE A 383 9.23 -10.12 2.36
N GLY A 384 8.60 -9.68 1.28
CA GLY A 384 8.51 -8.28 0.93
C GLY A 384 7.22 -7.93 0.20
N SER A 385 7.19 -6.71 -0.34
CA SER A 385 6.06 -6.23 -1.14
C SER A 385 5.96 -6.98 -2.48
N SER A 386 4.74 -6.99 -3.02
CA SER A 386 4.43 -7.45 -4.37
C SER A 386 3.31 -6.59 -4.93
N ARG A 387 3.21 -6.53 -6.26
CA ARG A 387 2.16 -5.76 -6.95
C ARG A 387 0.77 -6.39 -6.81
N ASP A 388 0.74 -7.71 -6.70
CA ASP A 388 -0.51 -8.49 -6.74
C ASP A 388 -1.05 -8.83 -5.36
N HIS A 389 -0.25 -8.67 -4.30
CA HIS A 389 -0.61 -9.06 -2.94
C HIS A 389 -0.43 -7.93 -1.94
N ALA A 390 -1.31 -7.91 -0.94
CA ALA A 390 -1.14 -7.03 0.21
C ALA A 390 0.13 -7.41 0.99
N PHE A 391 0.80 -6.38 1.51
CA PHE A 391 1.94 -6.55 2.40
C PHE A 391 1.65 -5.81 3.70
N ILE A 392 1.49 -6.55 4.80
CA ILE A 392 1.09 -6.03 6.11
C ILE A 392 2.10 -6.48 7.15
N ILE A 393 2.55 -5.54 7.98
CA ILE A 393 3.34 -5.83 9.19
C ILE A 393 2.57 -5.26 10.38
N SER A 394 2.29 -6.11 11.37
CA SER A 394 1.53 -5.72 12.56
C SER A 394 2.15 -6.27 13.83
N ASP A 395 2.13 -5.47 14.89
CA ASP A 395 2.43 -5.92 16.26
C ASP A 395 1.18 -6.45 16.99
N ARG A 396 0.07 -6.57 16.28
CA ARG A 396 -1.18 -7.19 16.75
C ARG A 396 -1.23 -8.64 16.32
N SER A 397 -1.97 -9.44 17.08
CA SER A 397 -2.30 -10.79 16.62
C SER A 397 -3.29 -10.74 15.46
N GLU A 398 -3.27 -11.76 14.59
CA GLU A 398 -4.28 -11.95 13.54
C GLU A 398 -5.71 -11.86 14.10
N LYS A 399 -5.95 -12.48 15.27
CA LYS A 399 -7.24 -12.42 15.98
C LYS A 399 -7.66 -11.01 16.34
N ASP A 400 -6.72 -10.16 16.77
CA ASP A 400 -7.01 -8.76 17.10
C ASP A 400 -7.33 -7.95 15.84
N LEU A 401 -6.59 -8.18 14.74
CA LEU A 401 -6.88 -7.57 13.43
C LEU A 401 -8.27 -7.97 12.93
N LEU A 402 -8.59 -9.27 12.98
CA LEU A 402 -9.87 -9.80 12.53
C LEU A 402 -11.03 -9.37 13.41
N SER A 403 -10.89 -9.34 14.74
CA SER A 403 -11.98 -8.96 15.65
C SER A 403 -12.47 -7.53 15.41
N ARG A 404 -11.55 -6.60 15.16
CA ARG A 404 -11.88 -5.21 14.82
C ARG A 404 -12.60 -5.10 13.48
N LEU A 405 -12.12 -5.84 12.47
CA LEU A 405 -12.79 -5.92 11.16
C LEU A 405 -14.19 -6.55 11.28
N ARG A 406 -14.39 -7.56 12.14
CA ARG A 406 -15.72 -8.16 12.40
C ARG A 406 -16.70 -7.11 12.91
N TRP A 407 -16.28 -6.33 13.90
CA TRP A 407 -17.15 -5.32 14.50
C TRP A 407 -17.49 -4.21 13.50
N GLN A 408 -16.52 -3.75 12.69
CA GLN A 408 -16.77 -2.77 11.63
C GLN A 408 -17.72 -3.30 10.54
N VAL A 409 -17.52 -4.53 10.07
CA VAL A 409 -18.41 -5.16 9.08
C VAL A 409 -19.84 -5.30 9.62
N LEU A 410 -20.00 -5.66 10.90
CA LEU A 410 -21.31 -5.73 11.54
C LEU A 410 -21.93 -4.34 11.71
N ALA A 411 -21.16 -3.36 12.17
CA ALA A 411 -21.62 -2.00 12.38
C ALA A 411 -22.08 -1.33 11.07
N TYR A 412 -21.29 -1.43 9.99
CA TYR A 412 -21.64 -0.86 8.70
C TYR A 412 -22.78 -1.61 8.01
N GLY A 413 -22.77 -2.94 8.06
CA GLY A 413 -23.85 -3.75 7.50
C GLY A 413 -25.19 -3.52 8.20
N ALA A 414 -25.23 -3.73 9.52
CA ALA A 414 -26.47 -3.60 10.30
C ALA A 414 -26.90 -2.12 10.43
N GLY A 415 -25.96 -1.21 10.67
CA GLY A 415 -26.24 0.22 10.78
C GLY A 415 -26.73 0.83 9.45
N GLY A 416 -26.11 0.46 8.33
CA GLY A 416 -26.53 0.91 7.01
C GLY A 416 -27.94 0.42 6.63
N LEU A 417 -28.24 -0.86 6.89
CA LEU A 417 -29.58 -1.42 6.70
C LEU A 417 -30.62 -0.75 7.60
N ALA A 418 -30.31 -0.56 8.89
CA ALA A 418 -31.21 0.09 9.84
C ALA A 418 -31.51 1.54 9.44
N LEU A 419 -30.50 2.30 9.01
CA LEU A 419 -30.65 3.68 8.54
C LEU A 419 -31.56 3.74 7.31
N ALA A 420 -31.28 2.94 6.28
CA ALA A 420 -32.07 2.90 5.06
C ALA A 420 -33.52 2.49 5.34
N ALA A 421 -33.74 1.43 6.13
CA ALA A 421 -35.09 0.97 6.49
C ALA A 421 -35.87 2.03 7.30
N THR A 422 -35.21 2.74 8.22
CA THR A 422 -35.82 3.80 9.02
C THR A 422 -36.24 4.98 8.13
N CYS A 423 -35.36 5.44 7.23
CA CYS A 423 -35.67 6.53 6.31
C CYS A 423 -36.80 6.14 5.35
N VAL A 424 -36.79 4.92 4.78
CA VAL A 424 -37.87 4.42 3.94
C VAL A 424 -39.20 4.37 4.70
N SER A 425 -39.18 3.90 5.95
CA SER A 425 -40.40 3.81 6.78
C SER A 425 -40.98 5.19 7.10
N ILE A 426 -40.13 6.19 7.34
CA ILE A 426 -40.56 7.58 7.56
C ILE A 426 -41.14 8.17 6.28
N ILE A 427 -40.49 7.97 5.13
CA ILE A 427 -41.03 8.41 3.83
C ILE A 427 -42.41 7.80 3.60
N PHE A 428 -42.54 6.49 3.81
CA PHE A 428 -43.81 5.78 3.63
C PHE A 428 -44.90 6.32 4.55
N LYS A 429 -44.59 6.61 5.83
CA LYS A 429 -45.58 7.10 6.79
C LYS A 429 -46.02 8.54 6.55
N TYR A 430 -45.12 9.42 6.11
CA TYR A 430 -45.37 10.87 6.06
C TYR A 430 -45.68 11.40 4.67
N TYR A 431 -45.18 10.76 3.61
CA TYR A 431 -45.32 11.22 2.23
C TYR A 431 -46.23 10.32 1.38
N LEU A 432 -46.47 9.09 1.81
CA LEU A 432 -47.40 8.17 1.15
C LEU A 432 -48.63 7.98 2.03
N THR A 433 -49.81 8.03 1.40
CA THR A 433 -51.09 7.69 2.05
C THR A 433 -51.71 6.53 1.30
N THR A 434 -52.15 5.51 2.03
CA THR A 434 -52.92 4.41 1.44
C THR A 434 -54.32 4.88 1.16
N VAL A 435 -54.70 4.87 -0.11
CA VAL A 435 -56.09 4.97 -0.55
C VAL A 435 -56.79 3.69 -0.08
N SER A 436 -57.76 3.83 0.83
CA SER A 436 -58.55 2.72 1.37
C SER A 436 -59.48 2.13 0.33
#